data_AF-A0A2V7SDB4-F1
#
_entry.id   AF-A0A2V7SDB4-F1
#
_cell.length_a   1.000
_cell.length_b   1.000
_cell.length_c   1.000
_cell.angle_alpha   90.00
_cell.angle_beta   90.00
_cell.angle_gamma   90.00
#
_symmetry.space_group_name_H-M   'P 1'
#
loop_
_entity.id
_entity.type
_entity.pdbx_description
1 polymer ?
#
loop_
_entity_poly.entity_id
_entity_poly.type
_entity_poly.pdbx_seq_one_letter_code
_entity_poly.pdbx_strand_id
1 'polypeptide(L)'
;MSDAWTERLSEYIDETLSEGERVAIEAHLASCAACAATLDELRRVVARARALDDRPPATDLWPGIAIGIGLAPGAHPVASLGQRRARRRLSFTVPELAAAAIALAILSGGAAWLLLRASKAVPLATTATPAPMPMLVNVALSGTDPRYAAAVADLERALEQGRGRLDTATVRVIQKNLSIIDRAIREAQSALAADPGNAYLNLHLAEQMRRKLELLRRANALAGARS
;
A
#
# COMPACT_ATOMS: atom_id res chain seq x y z
N MET A 1 17.87 -12.79 20.94
CA MET A 1 16.80 -13.82 21.02
C MET A 1 15.75 -13.28 21.97
N SER A 2 14.74 -12.57 21.45
CA SER A 2 13.56 -12.24 22.25
C SER A 2 12.76 -13.52 22.41
N ASP A 3 12.65 -13.99 23.65
CA ASP A 3 11.77 -15.10 23.99
C ASP A 3 10.34 -14.63 23.80
N ALA A 4 9.45 -15.46 23.26
CA ALA A 4 8.05 -15.10 23.00
C ALA A 4 7.31 -14.55 24.24
N TRP A 5 7.81 -14.86 25.44
CA TRP A 5 7.33 -14.34 26.72
C TRP A 5 7.66 -12.88 26.98
N THR A 6 8.80 -12.39 26.50
CA THR A 6 9.24 -11.00 26.73
C THR A 6 8.33 -10.00 26.01
N GLU A 7 7.88 -10.33 24.80
CA GLU A 7 6.95 -9.48 24.03
C GLU A 7 5.57 -9.37 24.71
N ARG A 8 5.14 -10.44 25.40
CA ARG A 8 3.85 -10.50 26.10
C ARG A 8 3.83 -9.80 27.47
N LEU A 9 4.99 -9.41 28.00
CA LEU A 9 5.05 -8.65 29.26
C LEU A 9 4.39 -7.28 29.15
N SER A 10 4.45 -6.63 27.98
CA SER A 10 3.75 -5.36 27.74
C SER A 10 2.24 -5.57 27.77
N GLU A 11 1.74 -6.56 27.03
CA GLU A 11 0.32 -6.91 26.99
C GLU A 11 -0.22 -7.30 28.38
N TYR A 12 0.61 -7.94 29.21
CA TYR A 12 0.27 -8.25 30.60
C TYR A 12 0.15 -6.98 31.47
N ILE A 13 1.05 -6.01 31.31
CA ILE A 13 0.99 -4.72 32.02
C ILE A 13 -0.21 -3.88 31.56
N ASP A 14 -0.53 -3.93 30.27
CA ASP A 14 -1.61 -3.17 29.65
C ASP A 14 -2.99 -3.84 29.86
N GLU A 15 -3.04 -4.98 30.58
CA GLU A 15 -4.26 -5.76 30.87
C GLU A 15 -5.03 -6.20 29.62
N THR A 16 -4.33 -6.42 28.50
CA THR A 16 -4.95 -6.80 27.22
C THR A 16 -4.93 -8.30 26.93
N LEU A 17 -4.29 -9.10 27.79
CA LEU A 17 -4.26 -10.56 27.65
C LEU A 17 -5.60 -11.20 28.04
N SER A 18 -5.96 -12.29 27.37
CA SER A 18 -7.07 -13.12 27.83
C SER A 18 -6.74 -13.84 29.14
N GLU A 19 -7.75 -14.29 29.88
CA GLU A 19 -7.55 -14.93 31.18
C GLU A 19 -6.64 -16.18 31.10
N GLY A 20 -6.81 -17.01 30.06
CA GLY A 20 -5.96 -18.21 29.88
C GLY A 20 -4.50 -17.85 29.61
N GLU A 21 -4.25 -16.77 28.89
CA GLU A 21 -2.92 -16.27 28.60
C GLU A 21 -2.26 -15.63 29.82
N ARG A 22 -3.05 -14.94 30.64
CA ARG A 22 -2.65 -14.36 31.91
C ARG A 22 -2.16 -15.44 32.88
N VAL A 23 -2.90 -16.53 33.03
CA VAL A 23 -2.49 -17.68 33.85
C VAL A 23 -1.19 -18.29 33.33
N ALA A 24 -1.05 -18.44 32.00
CA ALA A 24 0.15 -19.02 31.40
C ALA A 24 1.40 -18.16 31.63
N ILE A 25 1.30 -16.83 31.50
CA ILE A 25 2.43 -15.93 31.75
C ILE A 25 2.77 -15.83 33.23
N GLU A 26 1.78 -15.85 34.13
CA GLU A 26 2.02 -15.90 35.58
C GLU A 26 2.76 -17.17 36.01
N ALA A 27 2.41 -18.32 35.43
CA ALA A 27 3.16 -19.58 35.63
C ALA A 27 4.61 -19.49 35.12
N HIS A 28 4.83 -18.85 33.96
CA HIS A 28 6.18 -18.62 33.44
C HIS A 28 6.99 -17.67 34.35
N LEU A 29 6.40 -16.57 34.80
CA LEU A 29 7.04 -15.59 35.68
C LEU A 29 7.47 -16.20 37.02
N ALA A 30 6.74 -17.19 37.53
CA ALA A 30 7.11 -17.92 38.73
C ALA A 30 8.37 -18.79 38.56
N SER A 31 8.74 -19.15 37.33
CA SER A 31 9.87 -20.05 37.04
C SER A 31 11.05 -19.36 36.34
N CYS A 32 10.84 -18.19 35.73
CA CYS A 32 11.85 -17.49 34.94
C CYS A 32 12.25 -16.15 35.58
N ALA A 33 13.37 -16.16 36.31
CA ALA A 33 13.90 -14.96 36.98
C ALA A 33 14.23 -13.81 36.01
N ALA A 34 14.66 -14.12 34.78
CA ALA A 34 14.96 -13.10 33.77
C ALA A 34 13.68 -12.35 33.33
N CYS A 35 12.59 -13.07 33.05
CA CYS A 35 11.32 -12.44 32.68
C CYS A 35 10.70 -11.67 33.86
N ALA A 36 10.82 -12.17 35.09
CA ALA A 36 10.40 -11.45 36.29
C ALA A 36 11.17 -10.12 36.48
N ALA A 37 12.49 -10.14 36.28
CA ALA A 37 13.31 -8.93 36.35
C ALA A 37 12.92 -7.90 35.29
N THR A 38 12.69 -8.33 34.04
CA THR A 38 12.21 -7.46 32.96
C THR A 38 10.85 -6.86 33.28
N LEU A 39 9.93 -7.65 33.85
CA LEU A 39 8.62 -7.16 34.27
C LEU A 39 8.73 -6.05 35.32
N ASP A 40 9.63 -6.20 36.29
CA ASP A 40 9.86 -5.18 37.31
C ASP A 40 10.55 -3.93 36.76
N GLU A 41 11.42 -4.07 35.75
CA GLU A 41 11.94 -2.93 34.98
C GLU A 41 10.84 -2.16 34.26
N LEU A 42 9.94 -2.86 33.56
CA LEU A 42 8.81 -2.26 32.87
C LEU A 42 7.85 -1.57 33.84
N ARG A 43 7.52 -2.21 34.98
CA ARG A 43 6.71 -1.59 36.04
C ARG A 43 7.34 -0.32 36.59
N ARG A 44 8.67 -0.27 36.74
CA ARG A 44 9.39 0.96 37.13
C ARG A 44 9.28 2.06 36.07
N VAL A 45 9.31 1.72 34.78
CA VAL A 45 9.08 2.69 33.70
C VAL A 45 7.66 3.27 33.79
N VAL A 46 6.65 2.41 33.92
CA VAL A 46 5.25 2.83 34.06
C VAL A 46 5.04 3.71 35.29
N ALA A 47 5.62 3.34 36.43
CA ALA A 47 5.54 4.14 37.66
C ALA A 47 6.15 5.54 37.47
N ARG A 48 7.31 5.65 36.83
CA ARG A 48 7.92 6.95 36.51
C ARG A 48 7.09 7.76 35.53
N ALA A 49 6.52 7.12 34.50
CA ALA A 49 5.66 7.78 33.53
C ALA A 49 4.39 8.33 34.18
N ARG A 50 3.77 7.57 35.10
CA ARG A 50 2.61 8.01 35.88
C ARG A 50 2.92 9.16 36.85
N ALA A 51 4.18 9.30 37.26
CA ALA A 51 4.64 10.39 38.12
C ALA A 51 4.95 11.69 37.35
N LEU A 52 4.86 11.68 36.01
CA LEU A 52 5.02 12.90 35.22
C LEU A 52 3.81 13.82 35.41
N ASP A 53 4.08 15.11 35.56
CA ASP A 53 3.02 16.12 35.59
C ASP A 53 2.25 16.12 34.27
N ASP A 54 0.92 16.06 34.37
CA ASP A 54 0.06 16.26 33.22
C ASP A 54 0.05 17.75 32.85
N ARG A 55 0.74 18.09 31.77
CA ARG A 55 0.81 19.46 31.25
C ARG A 55 -0.15 19.61 30.08
N PRO A 56 -1.31 20.27 30.27
CA PRO A 56 -2.21 20.52 29.15
C PRO A 56 -1.54 21.47 28.13
N PRO A 57 -1.94 21.40 26.86
CA PRO A 57 -1.47 22.36 25.86
C PRO A 57 -1.90 23.78 26.26
N ALA A 58 -1.05 24.78 25.97
CA ALA A 58 -1.28 26.18 26.35
C ALA A 58 -2.49 26.82 25.64
N THR A 59 -2.94 26.21 24.54
CA THR A 59 -4.03 26.68 23.69
C THR A 59 -4.93 25.51 23.30
N ASP A 60 -6.18 25.81 22.94
CA ASP A 60 -7.08 24.81 22.39
C ASP A 60 -6.60 24.31 21.00
N LEU A 61 -6.19 23.05 20.93
CA LEU A 61 -5.74 22.40 19.70
C LEU A 61 -6.88 21.76 18.90
N TRP A 62 -8.08 21.64 19.50
CA TRP A 62 -9.20 20.92 18.89
C TRP A 62 -9.62 21.48 17.52
N PRO A 63 -9.66 22.80 17.28
CA PRO A 63 -10.02 23.33 15.96
C PRO A 63 -9.10 22.84 14.83
N GLY A 64 -7.79 22.78 15.09
CA GLY A 64 -6.80 22.28 14.13
C GLY A 64 -6.94 20.79 13.88
N ILE A 65 -7.15 20.01 14.94
CA ILE A 65 -7.38 18.55 14.86
C ILE A 65 -8.66 18.28 14.05
N ALA A 66 -9.76 18.96 14.38
CA ALA A 66 -11.06 18.80 13.72
C ALA A 66 -10.97 19.07 12.21
N ILE A 67 -10.17 20.04 11.79
CA ILE A 67 -9.90 20.29 10.36
C ILE A 67 -9.14 19.12 9.74
N GLY A 68 -8.07 18.63 10.40
CA GLY A 68 -7.25 17.52 9.91
C GLY A 68 -8.00 16.20 9.77
N ILE A 69 -8.94 15.91 10.68
CA ILE A 69 -9.77 14.69 10.65
C ILE A 69 -11.12 14.89 9.95
N GLY A 70 -11.37 16.07 9.37
CA GLY A 70 -12.58 16.35 8.59
C GLY A 70 -13.87 16.47 9.41
N LEU A 71 -13.78 16.68 10.73
CA LEU A 71 -14.93 16.92 11.60
C LEU A 71 -15.30 18.41 11.70
N ALA A 72 -14.45 19.32 11.20
CA ALA A 72 -14.74 20.74 11.24
C ALA A 72 -15.96 21.10 10.36
N PRO A 73 -16.92 21.89 10.88
CA PRO A 73 -18.03 22.41 10.08
C PRO A 73 -17.50 23.17 8.86
N GLY A 74 -17.80 22.68 7.65
CA GLY A 74 -17.33 23.26 6.39
C GLY A 74 -16.03 22.66 5.83
N ALA A 75 -15.40 21.69 6.51
CA ALA A 75 -14.30 20.91 5.94
C ALA A 75 -14.86 19.90 4.91
N HIS A 76 -14.88 20.34 3.66
CA HIS A 76 -15.35 19.65 2.46
C HIS A 76 -16.82 19.20 2.51
N PRO A 77 -17.70 19.74 1.63
CA PRO A 77 -18.97 19.06 1.42
C PRO A 77 -18.63 17.67 0.90
N VAL A 78 -18.89 16.64 1.71
CA VAL A 78 -19.07 15.26 1.22
C VAL A 78 -20.08 15.41 0.09
N ALA A 79 -19.57 15.46 -1.13
CA ALA A 79 -20.38 15.73 -2.29
C ALA A 79 -21.31 14.53 -2.39
N SER A 80 -22.55 14.70 -1.94
CA SER A 80 -23.54 13.65 -2.01
C SER A 80 -23.57 13.20 -3.47
N LEU A 81 -23.24 11.93 -3.71
CA LEU A 81 -23.25 11.37 -5.06
C LEU A 81 -24.65 11.50 -5.68
N GLY A 82 -25.69 11.71 -4.85
CA GLY A 82 -27.04 12.08 -5.26
C GLY A 82 -27.15 13.45 -5.94
N GLN A 83 -26.53 14.51 -5.41
CA GLN A 83 -26.58 15.85 -6.03
C GLN A 83 -25.80 15.93 -7.34
N ARG A 84 -24.70 15.17 -7.50
CA ARG A 84 -24.01 15.06 -8.81
C ARG A 84 -24.80 14.24 -9.83
N ARG A 85 -25.60 13.26 -9.41
CA ARG A 85 -26.48 12.47 -10.30
C ARG A 85 -27.65 13.31 -10.84
N ALA A 86 -28.19 14.21 -10.02
CA ALA A 86 -29.28 15.10 -10.43
C ALA A 86 -28.86 16.10 -11.53
N ARG A 87 -27.58 16.54 -11.54
CA ARG A 87 -27.03 17.45 -12.56
C ARG A 87 -26.56 16.77 -13.86
N ARG A 88 -26.57 15.42 -13.95
CA ARG A 88 -26.18 14.66 -15.15
C ARG A 88 -27.36 13.96 -15.85
N ARG A 89 -28.58 14.48 -15.69
CA ARG A 89 -29.66 14.14 -16.63
C ARG A 89 -29.50 15.03 -17.87
N LEU A 90 -28.60 14.61 -18.76
CA LEU A 90 -28.59 15.11 -20.13
C LEU A 90 -29.84 14.55 -20.82
N SER A 91 -30.83 15.42 -20.97
CA SER A 91 -32.07 15.12 -21.69
C SER A 91 -31.79 15.11 -23.19
N PHE A 92 -31.25 14.01 -23.72
CA PHE A 92 -31.18 13.82 -25.17
C PHE A 92 -32.56 13.45 -25.68
N THR A 93 -33.08 14.25 -26.61
CA THR A 93 -34.35 13.95 -27.26
C THR A 93 -34.16 12.80 -28.24
N VAL A 94 -35.16 11.90 -28.30
CA VAL A 94 -35.16 10.68 -29.14
C VAL A 94 -34.69 10.89 -30.60
N PRO A 95 -34.98 12.00 -31.31
CA PRO A 95 -34.48 12.18 -32.68
C PRO A 95 -32.95 12.35 -32.79
N GLU A 96 -32.27 12.86 -31.76
CA GLU A 96 -30.82 13.12 -31.81
C GLU A 96 -30.00 11.82 -31.70
N LEU A 97 -30.48 10.86 -30.91
CA LEU A 97 -29.87 9.53 -30.77
C LEU A 97 -29.96 8.71 -32.06
N ALA A 98 -31.03 8.87 -32.84
CA ALA A 98 -31.21 8.16 -34.11
C ALA A 98 -30.19 8.63 -35.17
N ALA A 99 -29.93 9.94 -35.27
CA ALA A 99 -28.94 10.48 -36.19
C ALA A 99 -27.51 10.05 -35.82
N ALA A 100 -27.17 10.06 -34.54
CA ALA A 100 -25.86 9.61 -34.06
C ALA A 100 -25.62 8.12 -34.32
N ALA A 101 -26.65 7.27 -34.15
CA ALA A 101 -26.56 5.84 -34.43
C ALA A 101 -26.31 5.54 -35.92
N ILE A 102 -26.97 6.27 -36.83
CA ILE A 102 -26.77 6.14 -38.28
C ILE A 102 -25.34 6.56 -38.67
N ALA A 103 -24.85 7.68 -38.13
CA ALA A 103 -23.48 8.13 -38.38
C ALA A 103 -22.44 7.11 -37.90
N LEU A 104 -22.64 6.50 -36.72
CA LEU A 104 -21.76 5.48 -36.17
C LEU A 104 -21.77 4.19 -37.02
N ALA A 105 -22.93 3.80 -37.55
CA ALA A 105 -23.07 2.63 -38.42
C ALA A 105 -22.35 2.83 -39.76
N ILE A 106 -22.41 4.03 -40.34
CA ILE A 106 -21.71 4.37 -41.59
C ILE A 106 -20.19 4.39 -41.37
N LEU A 107 -19.73 5.00 -40.27
CA LEU A 107 -18.30 5.09 -39.93
C LEU A 107 -17.70 3.70 -39.62
N SER A 108 -18.41 2.86 -38.87
CA SER A 108 -17.94 1.51 -38.53
C SER A 108 -18.00 0.53 -39.71
N GLY A 109 -19.05 0.59 -40.53
CA GLY A 109 -19.18 -0.21 -41.75
C GLY A 109 -18.13 0.15 -42.81
N GLY A 110 -17.82 1.44 -42.97
CA GLY A 110 -16.80 1.92 -43.91
C GLY A 110 -15.37 1.50 -43.54
N ALA A 111 -15.03 1.55 -42.24
CA ALA A 111 -13.71 1.17 -41.76
C ALA A 111 -13.44 -0.34 -41.89
N ALA A 112 -14.44 -1.19 -41.60
CA ALA A 112 -14.32 -2.63 -41.77
C ALA A 112 -14.09 -3.03 -43.23
N TRP A 113 -14.83 -2.43 -44.17
CA TRP A 113 -14.71 -2.77 -45.59
C TRP A 113 -13.33 -2.41 -46.19
N LEU A 114 -12.74 -1.30 -45.74
CA LEU A 114 -11.39 -0.88 -46.14
C LEU A 114 -10.28 -1.80 -45.57
N LEU A 115 -10.44 -2.30 -44.34
CA LEU A 115 -9.47 -3.20 -43.71
C LEU A 115 -9.50 -4.63 -44.29
N LEU A 116 -10.68 -5.13 -44.65
CA LEU A 116 -10.81 -6.45 -45.29
C LEU A 116 -10.30 -6.46 -46.75
N ARG A 117 -10.30 -5.33 -47.45
CA ARG A 117 -9.79 -5.24 -48.84
C ARG A 117 -8.25 -5.10 -48.91
N ALA A 118 -7.61 -4.71 -47.81
CA ALA A 118 -6.17 -4.46 -47.73
C ALA A 118 -5.32 -5.65 -47.24
N SER A 119 -5.95 -6.74 -46.78
CA SER A 119 -5.22 -7.87 -46.19
C SER A 119 -4.87 -8.93 -47.25
N LYS A 120 -3.79 -8.70 -48.01
CA LYS A 120 -3.05 -9.78 -48.66
C LYS A 120 -2.23 -10.52 -47.60
N ALA A 121 -2.36 -11.85 -47.61
CA ALA A 121 -1.76 -12.78 -46.66
C ALA A 121 -0.23 -12.68 -46.57
N VAL A 122 0.27 -12.70 -45.33
CA VAL A 122 1.67 -13.04 -45.00
C VAL A 122 1.62 -14.24 -44.05
N PRO A 123 2.19 -15.41 -44.41
CA PRO A 123 2.27 -16.53 -43.49
C PRO A 123 3.52 -16.35 -42.61
N LEU A 124 3.35 -16.31 -41.29
CA LEU A 124 4.47 -16.51 -40.36
C LEU A 124 4.50 -17.98 -39.93
N ALA A 125 5.63 -18.61 -40.22
CA ALA A 125 5.98 -19.95 -39.81
C ALA A 125 5.94 -20.08 -38.28
N THR A 126 5.21 -21.09 -37.79
CA THR A 126 5.21 -21.49 -36.39
C THR A 126 6.26 -22.57 -36.20
N THR A 127 7.40 -22.22 -35.61
CA THR A 127 8.30 -23.20 -34.99
C THR A 127 7.79 -23.49 -33.58
N ALA A 128 7.10 -24.62 -33.44
CA ALA A 128 6.73 -25.17 -32.14
C ALA A 128 7.93 -25.91 -31.53
N THR A 129 8.49 -25.35 -30.46
CA THR A 129 9.38 -26.08 -29.54
C THR A 129 8.65 -26.21 -28.21
N PRO A 130 8.36 -27.43 -27.71
CA PRO A 130 7.68 -27.61 -26.45
C PRO A 130 8.69 -27.51 -25.29
N ALA A 131 8.48 -26.56 -24.38
CA ALA A 131 9.23 -26.46 -23.13
C ALA A 131 8.29 -26.69 -21.93
N PRO A 132 8.77 -27.38 -20.87
CA PRO A 132 7.93 -28.06 -19.89
C PRO A 132 7.33 -27.11 -18.85
N MET A 133 6.17 -27.51 -18.30
CA MET A 133 5.51 -26.80 -17.20
C MET A 133 6.43 -26.77 -15.95
N PRO A 134 6.67 -25.60 -15.33
CA PRO A 134 7.33 -25.58 -14.04
C PRO A 134 6.34 -26.01 -12.96
N MET A 135 6.72 -27.11 -12.31
CA MET A 135 6.33 -27.55 -10.98
C MET A 135 6.08 -26.35 -10.04
N LEU A 136 5.01 -26.38 -9.24
CA LEU A 136 4.73 -25.41 -8.18
C LEU A 136 5.88 -25.41 -7.16
N VAL A 137 6.89 -24.59 -7.41
CA VAL A 137 7.90 -24.24 -6.42
C VAL A 137 7.24 -23.24 -5.48
N ASN A 138 7.22 -23.60 -4.20
CA ASN A 138 6.83 -22.72 -3.11
C ASN A 138 7.69 -21.46 -3.23
N VAL A 139 7.10 -20.36 -3.73
CA VAL A 139 7.76 -19.06 -3.82
C VAL A 139 7.94 -18.57 -2.40
N ALA A 140 9.06 -18.95 -1.79
CA ALA A 140 9.72 -18.07 -0.86
C ALA A 140 9.89 -16.75 -1.61
N LEU A 141 9.20 -15.70 -1.15
CA LEU A 141 9.43 -14.33 -1.59
C LEU A 141 10.83 -13.90 -1.12
N SER A 142 11.86 -14.53 -1.66
CA SER A 142 13.20 -13.99 -1.65
C SER A 142 13.16 -12.71 -2.47
N GLY A 143 13.85 -11.65 -2.01
CA GLY A 143 13.85 -10.30 -2.59
C GLY A 143 14.41 -10.17 -4.01
N THR A 144 14.36 -11.23 -4.81
CA THR A 144 14.85 -11.40 -6.18
C THR A 144 13.75 -11.93 -7.12
N ASP A 145 12.46 -11.76 -6.80
CA ASP A 145 11.40 -12.04 -7.78
C ASP A 145 11.53 -11.08 -8.99
N PRO A 146 11.87 -11.59 -10.20
CA PRO A 146 12.05 -10.75 -11.38
C PRO A 146 10.77 -10.03 -11.80
N ARG A 147 9.59 -10.57 -11.45
CA ARG A 147 8.30 -9.91 -11.72
C ARG A 147 8.10 -8.67 -10.88
N TYR A 148 8.53 -8.71 -9.62
CA TYR A 148 8.52 -7.54 -8.75
C TYR A 148 9.42 -6.43 -9.29
N ALA A 149 10.66 -6.78 -9.65
CA ALA A 149 11.63 -5.84 -10.19
C ALA A 149 11.11 -5.16 -11.47
N ALA A 150 10.52 -5.93 -12.39
CA ALA A 150 9.90 -5.40 -13.60
C ALA A 150 8.73 -4.44 -13.28
N ALA A 151 7.82 -4.83 -12.36
CA ALA A 151 6.67 -4.01 -11.98
C ALA A 151 7.09 -2.68 -11.33
N VAL A 152 8.11 -2.69 -10.48
CA VAL A 152 8.68 -1.46 -9.89
C VAL A 152 9.25 -0.57 -10.99
N ALA A 153 10.06 -1.11 -11.89
CA ALA A 153 10.68 -0.35 -12.98
C ALA A 153 9.64 0.28 -13.94
N ASP A 154 8.56 -0.44 -14.24
CA ASP A 154 7.45 0.08 -15.04
C ASP A 154 6.76 1.27 -14.35
N LEU A 155 6.48 1.14 -13.05
CA LEU A 155 5.81 2.18 -12.28
C LEU A 155 6.71 3.41 -12.06
N GLU A 156 8.01 3.22 -11.83
CA GLU A 156 8.99 4.31 -11.72
C GLU A 156 9.12 5.08 -13.04
N ARG A 157 9.16 4.38 -14.19
CA ARG A 157 9.14 5.01 -15.51
C ARG A 157 7.87 5.83 -15.75
N ALA A 158 6.70 5.27 -15.42
CA ALA A 158 5.42 5.98 -15.55
C ALA A 158 5.36 7.23 -14.64
N LEU A 159 5.93 7.15 -13.43
CA LEU A 159 5.98 8.27 -12.50
C LEU A 159 6.86 9.40 -13.03
N GLU A 160 8.03 9.04 -13.59
CA GLU A 160 8.95 10.02 -14.13
C GLU A 160 8.37 10.73 -15.36
N GLN A 161 7.65 10.00 -16.23
CA GLN A 161 6.90 10.60 -17.35
C GLN A 161 5.77 11.52 -16.87
N GLY A 162 5.07 11.16 -15.80
CA GLY A 162 3.97 11.93 -15.23
C GLY A 162 4.39 13.05 -14.27
N ARG A 163 5.69 13.16 -13.97
CA ARG A 163 6.23 14.01 -12.91
C ARG A 163 5.92 15.49 -13.10
N GLY A 164 5.95 15.96 -14.35
CA GLY A 164 5.64 17.35 -14.71
C GLY A 164 4.19 17.77 -14.42
N ARG A 165 3.30 16.81 -14.14
CA ARG A 165 1.87 17.05 -13.82
C ARG A 165 1.62 17.17 -12.31
N LEU A 166 2.60 16.78 -11.49
CA LEU A 166 2.54 16.86 -10.04
C LEU A 166 3.11 18.20 -9.57
N ASP A 167 2.56 18.76 -8.50
CA ASP A 167 3.16 19.94 -7.87
C ASP A 167 4.49 19.59 -7.20
N THR A 168 5.40 20.58 -7.15
CA THR A 168 6.77 20.39 -6.66
C THR A 168 6.84 20.00 -5.18
N ALA A 169 5.81 20.31 -4.39
CA ALA A 169 5.73 19.89 -2.99
C ALA A 169 5.41 18.39 -2.89
N THR A 170 4.41 17.92 -3.63
CA THR A 170 4.02 16.50 -3.72
C THR A 170 5.16 15.63 -4.24
N VAL A 171 5.86 16.08 -5.30
CA VAL A 171 7.04 15.37 -5.83
C VAL A 171 8.12 15.19 -4.75
N ARG A 172 8.43 16.24 -3.99
CA ARG A 172 9.42 16.16 -2.89
C ARG A 172 9.02 15.14 -1.83
N VAL A 173 7.74 15.11 -1.44
CA VAL A 173 7.23 14.14 -0.45
C VAL A 173 7.34 12.71 -0.98
N ILE A 174 6.93 12.46 -2.22
CA ILE A 174 7.02 11.14 -2.85
C ILE A 174 8.48 10.68 -2.91
N GLN A 175 9.40 11.52 -3.38
CA GLN A 175 10.82 11.18 -3.45
C GLN A 175 11.43 10.87 -2.08
N LYS A 176 11.11 11.67 -1.07
CA LYS A 176 11.58 11.43 0.30
C LYS A 176 11.09 10.07 0.81
N ASN A 177 9.79 9.79 0.68
CA ASN A 177 9.22 8.53 1.14
C ASN A 177 9.79 7.33 0.38
N LEU A 178 9.98 7.44 -0.94
CA LEU A 178 10.57 6.40 -1.77
C LEU A 178 12.01 6.10 -1.31
N SER A 179 12.81 7.14 -1.04
CA SER A 179 14.19 6.97 -0.57
C SER A 179 14.30 6.27 0.79
N ILE A 180 13.34 6.51 1.69
CA ILE A 180 13.26 5.84 3.00
C ILE A 180 12.95 4.36 2.79
N ILE A 181 11.95 4.02 1.96
CA ILE A 181 11.57 2.63 1.69
C ILE A 181 12.71 1.89 1.00
N ASP A 182 13.37 2.50 0.02
CA ASP A 182 14.51 1.89 -0.69
C ASP A 182 15.68 1.59 0.25
N ARG A 183 15.94 2.49 1.21
CA ARG A 183 16.95 2.26 2.25
C ARG A 183 16.57 1.07 3.12
N ALA A 184 15.32 1.01 3.60
CA ALA A 184 14.85 -0.09 4.44
C ALA A 184 14.90 -1.46 3.71
N ILE A 185 14.58 -1.49 2.41
CA ILE A 185 14.70 -2.71 1.59
C ILE A 185 16.16 -3.17 1.51
N ARG A 186 17.11 -2.25 1.25
CA ARG A 186 18.54 -2.61 1.19
C ARG A 186 19.06 -3.10 2.55
N GLU A 187 18.68 -2.45 3.64
CA GLU A 187 19.03 -2.87 5.00
C GLU A 187 18.50 -4.28 5.29
N ALA A 188 17.21 -4.54 4.99
CA ALA A 188 16.60 -5.86 5.16
C ALA A 188 17.28 -6.94 4.29
N GLN A 189 17.63 -6.64 3.04
CA GLN A 189 18.35 -7.56 2.16
C GLN A 189 19.76 -7.88 2.69
N SER A 190 20.49 -6.87 3.18
CA SER A 190 21.81 -7.09 3.77
C SER A 190 21.77 -7.94 5.05
N ALA A 191 20.76 -7.71 5.91
CA ALA A 191 20.55 -8.51 7.10
C ALA A 191 20.17 -9.96 6.76
N LEU A 192 19.33 -10.16 5.74
CA LEU A 192 18.95 -11.49 5.27
C LEU A 192 20.10 -12.24 4.61
N ALA A 193 21.06 -11.54 3.98
CA ALA A 193 22.28 -12.17 3.47
C ALA A 193 23.17 -12.73 4.61
N ALA A 194 23.12 -12.12 5.79
CA ALA A 194 23.83 -12.60 6.98
C ALA A 194 23.08 -13.75 7.68
N ASP A 195 21.74 -13.74 7.65
CA ASP A 195 20.89 -14.80 8.24
C ASP A 195 19.70 -15.15 7.33
N PRO A 196 19.90 -16.03 6.32
CA PRO A 196 18.87 -16.37 5.33
C PRO A 196 17.68 -17.14 5.92
N GLY A 197 17.87 -17.83 7.04
CA GLY A 197 16.85 -18.65 7.70
C GLY A 197 15.88 -17.85 8.57
N ASN A 198 16.11 -16.54 8.72
CA ASN A 198 15.32 -15.69 9.60
C ASN A 198 13.93 -15.41 9.01
N ALA A 199 12.91 -16.09 9.55
CA ALA A 199 11.52 -15.93 9.10
C ALA A 199 11.01 -14.48 9.26
N TYR A 200 11.43 -13.79 10.32
CA TYR A 200 11.04 -12.40 10.57
C TYR A 200 11.60 -11.46 9.49
N LEU A 201 12.87 -11.58 9.11
CA LEU A 201 13.48 -10.74 8.07
C LEU A 201 12.85 -10.98 6.69
N ASN A 202 12.50 -12.23 6.36
CA ASN A 202 11.78 -12.56 5.14
C ASN A 202 10.39 -11.89 5.10
N LEU A 203 9.63 -11.94 6.20
CA LEU A 203 8.33 -11.27 6.30
C LEU A 203 8.47 -9.73 6.21
N HIS A 204 9.45 -9.18 6.93
CA HIS A 204 9.71 -7.74 6.94
C HIS A 204 10.08 -7.21 5.54
N LEU A 205 10.94 -7.93 4.83
CA LEU A 205 11.31 -7.58 3.45
C LEU A 205 10.10 -7.58 2.52
N ALA A 206 9.26 -8.62 2.60
CA ALA A 206 8.04 -8.71 1.78
C ALA A 206 7.07 -7.55 2.06
N GLU A 207 6.94 -7.12 3.32
CA GLU A 207 6.12 -5.97 3.70
C GLU A 207 6.68 -4.65 3.14
N GLN A 208 7.99 -4.40 3.23
CA GLN A 208 8.60 -3.21 2.63
C GLN A 208 8.43 -3.18 1.10
N MET A 209 8.57 -4.33 0.45
CA MET A 209 8.38 -4.46 -0.99
C MET A 209 6.94 -4.12 -1.40
N ARG A 210 5.93 -4.58 -0.66
CA ARG A 210 4.52 -4.24 -0.89
C ARG A 210 4.26 -2.75 -0.75
N ARG A 211 4.81 -2.13 0.31
CA ARG A 211 4.69 -0.67 0.54
C ARG A 211 5.27 0.15 -0.61
N LYS A 212 6.44 -0.24 -1.14
CA LYS A 212 7.04 0.43 -2.31
C LYS A 212 6.09 0.41 -3.52
N LEU A 213 5.56 -0.76 -3.86
CA LEU A 213 4.63 -0.91 -4.99
C LEU A 213 3.37 -0.08 -4.80
N GLU A 214 2.79 -0.08 -3.61
CA GLU A 214 1.59 0.68 -3.34
C GLU A 214 1.83 2.19 -3.44
N LEU A 215 2.94 2.70 -2.89
CA LEU A 215 3.31 4.10 -3.01
C LEU A 215 3.45 4.52 -4.48
N LEU A 216 4.14 3.72 -5.29
CA LEU A 216 4.33 3.98 -6.72
C LEU A 216 3.00 3.97 -7.50
N ARG A 217 2.10 3.02 -7.22
CA ARG A 217 0.76 2.98 -7.84
C ARG A 217 -0.07 4.22 -7.48
N ARG A 218 -0.08 4.61 -6.21
CA ARG A 218 -0.79 5.83 -5.75
C ARG A 218 -0.21 7.09 -6.37
N ALA A 219 1.12 7.20 -6.45
CA ALA A 219 1.81 8.32 -7.08
C ALA A 219 1.43 8.45 -8.57
N ASN A 220 1.39 7.33 -9.30
CA ASN A 220 0.96 7.30 -10.69
C ASN A 220 -0.52 7.66 -10.87
N ALA A 221 -1.39 7.20 -9.96
CA ALA A 221 -2.81 7.59 -9.98
C ALA A 221 -2.99 9.10 -9.78
N LEU A 222 -2.20 9.72 -8.88
CA LEU A 222 -2.22 11.17 -8.67
C LEU A 222 -1.71 11.94 -9.89
N ALA A 223 -0.66 11.45 -10.55
CA ALA A 223 -0.13 12.04 -11.77
C ALA A 223 -1.14 11.90 -12.94
N GLY A 224 -1.88 10.79 -13.00
CA GLY A 224 -2.92 10.54 -14.00
C GLY A 224 -4.21 11.33 -13.77
N ALA A 225 -4.63 11.56 -12.51
CA ALA A 225 -5.88 12.27 -12.20
C ALA A 225 -5.83 13.78 -12.46
N ARG A 226 -4.64 14.37 -12.62
CA ARG A 226 -4.45 15.78 -12.97
C ARG A 226 -4.31 16.01 -14.48
N SER A 227 -4.75 15.04 -15.29
CA SER A 227 -4.90 15.15 -16.75
C SER A 227 -6.22 15.77 -17.16
#